data_AF-A0A6G3U5W7-F1
#
_entry.id   AF-A0A6G3U5W7-F1
#
_cell.length_a   1.000
_cell.length_b   1.000
_cell.length_c   1.000
_cell.angle_alpha   90.00
_cell.angle_beta   90.00
_cell.angle_gamma   90.00
#
_symmetry.space_group_name_H-M   'P 1'
#
loop_
_entity.id
_entity.type
_entity.pdbx_description
1 polymer ?
#
loop_
_entity_poly.entity_id
_entity_poly.type
_entity_poly.pdbx_seq_one_letter_code
_entity_poly.pdbx_strand_id
1 'polypeptide(L)'
;MPHRALEITLTRPLNPAELDAACRRMPLAANCDTTRLMALVPAKTPDRAAHRLRRRLKDRLPLDVITTHYPDASGQVLLNLALPPAAHAALRTTALRTGQKPERLLERAVHRALAEHTDHEVKRLEHELRRLLAHTTPARLLAAMGHALTRTPQGPTP
;
A
#
# COMPACT_ATOMS: atom_id res chain seq x y z
N MET A 1 11.26 6.77 -24.17
CA MET A 1 10.01 6.81 -23.37
C MET A 1 10.39 6.59 -21.91
N PRO A 2 9.95 7.45 -20.97
CA PRO A 2 10.30 7.25 -19.56
C PRO A 2 9.69 5.94 -19.04
N HIS A 3 10.45 5.23 -18.22
CA HIS A 3 9.96 4.09 -17.44
C HIS A 3 9.33 4.62 -16.16
N ARG A 4 8.20 4.02 -15.76
CA ARG A 4 7.49 4.33 -14.52
C ARG A 4 7.60 3.13 -13.58
N ALA A 5 8.10 3.35 -12.38
CA ALA A 5 8.13 2.36 -11.32
C ALA A 5 6.76 2.28 -10.67
N LEU A 6 6.17 1.09 -10.72
CA LEU A 6 4.86 0.79 -10.16
C LEU A 6 4.99 -0.35 -9.15
N GLU A 7 4.29 -0.21 -8.04
CA GLU A 7 4.09 -1.27 -7.06
C GLU A 7 2.68 -1.83 -7.21
N ILE A 8 2.55 -3.14 -7.05
CA ILE A 8 1.32 -3.90 -7.17
C ILE A 8 1.08 -4.58 -5.82
N THR A 9 -0.03 -4.27 -5.18
CA THR A 9 -0.52 -5.00 -4.01
C THR A 9 -1.49 -6.07 -4.47
N LEU A 10 -1.37 -7.27 -3.89
CA LEU A 10 -2.21 -8.41 -4.20
C LEU A 10 -3.15 -8.72 -3.04
N THR A 11 -4.35 -9.22 -3.36
CA THR A 11 -5.33 -9.64 -2.34
C THR A 11 -4.93 -10.94 -1.64
N ARG A 12 -4.00 -11.69 -2.21
CA ARG A 12 -3.38 -12.90 -1.62
C ARG A 12 -1.95 -13.07 -2.13
N PRO A 13 -1.08 -13.79 -1.39
CA PRO A 13 0.23 -14.18 -1.90
C PRO A 13 0.12 -15.02 -3.18
N LEU A 14 1.16 -14.94 -4.01
CA LEU A 14 1.31 -15.79 -5.19
C LEU A 14 2.07 -17.06 -4.85
N ASN A 15 1.68 -18.16 -5.47
CA ASN A 15 2.56 -19.31 -5.50
C ASN A 15 3.69 -19.11 -6.55
N PRO A 16 4.79 -19.89 -6.47
CA PRO A 16 5.91 -19.75 -7.41
C PRO A 16 5.54 -19.90 -8.88
N ALA A 17 4.57 -20.76 -9.21
CA ALA A 17 4.13 -20.99 -10.59
C ALA A 17 3.35 -19.80 -11.16
N GLU A 18 2.49 -19.17 -10.34
CA GLU A 18 1.77 -17.94 -10.69
C GLU A 18 2.76 -16.78 -10.93
N LEU A 19 3.78 -16.66 -10.08
CA LEU A 19 4.82 -15.66 -10.23
C LEU A 19 5.65 -15.89 -11.50
N ASP A 20 6.13 -17.11 -11.75
CA ASP A 20 6.87 -17.45 -12.97
C ASP A 20 6.05 -17.14 -14.23
N ALA A 21 4.78 -17.55 -14.25
CA ALA A 21 3.87 -17.28 -15.36
C ALA A 21 3.67 -15.77 -15.61
N ALA A 22 3.65 -14.95 -14.55
CA ALA A 22 3.57 -13.50 -14.64
C ALA A 22 4.88 -12.89 -15.16
N CYS A 23 6.03 -13.35 -14.65
CA CYS A 23 7.37 -12.91 -15.06
C CYS A 23 7.65 -13.18 -16.55
N ARG A 24 7.10 -14.27 -17.12
CA ARG A 24 7.19 -14.55 -18.56
C ARG A 24 6.49 -13.51 -19.45
N ARG A 25 5.57 -12.71 -18.90
CA ARG A 25 4.85 -11.66 -19.66
C ARG A 25 5.50 -10.30 -19.55
N MET A 26 6.09 -10.01 -18.40
CA MET A 26 6.88 -8.81 -18.19
C MET A 26 7.79 -8.99 -16.97
N PRO A 27 8.93 -8.30 -16.93
CA PRO A 27 9.78 -8.30 -15.74
C PRO A 27 9.01 -7.79 -14.52
N LEU A 28 8.96 -8.63 -13.47
CA LEU A 28 8.36 -8.34 -12.17
C LEU A 28 9.35 -8.76 -11.09
N ALA A 29 9.40 -7.99 -10.01
CA ALA A 29 10.13 -8.36 -8.80
C ALA A 29 9.14 -8.52 -7.65
N ALA A 30 9.17 -9.65 -6.95
CA ALA A 30 8.30 -9.90 -5.79
C ALA A 30 9.01 -9.53 -4.48
N ASN A 31 8.25 -9.12 -3.48
CA ASN A 31 8.73 -9.06 -2.10
C ASN A 31 8.78 -10.47 -1.47
N CYS A 32 9.32 -10.57 -0.25
CA CYS A 32 9.57 -11.85 0.42
C CYS A 32 8.31 -12.71 0.63
N ASP A 33 7.18 -12.09 0.97
CA ASP A 33 5.91 -12.79 1.19
C ASP A 33 5.06 -12.92 -0.08
N THR A 34 5.55 -12.43 -1.23
CA THR A 34 4.88 -12.45 -2.54
C THR A 34 3.50 -11.78 -2.58
N THR A 35 3.19 -10.90 -1.63
CA THR A 35 1.96 -10.09 -1.63
C THR A 35 2.15 -8.77 -2.37
N ARG A 36 3.39 -8.39 -2.67
CA ARG A 36 3.74 -7.17 -3.41
C ARG A 36 4.66 -7.47 -4.56
N LEU A 37 4.36 -6.87 -5.72
CA LEU A 37 5.20 -6.94 -6.91
C LEU A 37 5.63 -5.55 -7.35
N MET A 38 6.79 -5.44 -7.99
CA MET A 38 7.30 -4.22 -8.57
C MET A 38 7.50 -4.40 -10.08
N ALA A 39 7.14 -3.36 -10.84
CA ALA A 39 7.22 -3.37 -12.29
C ALA A 39 7.75 -2.03 -12.83
N LEU A 40 8.57 -2.09 -13.89
CA LEU A 40 8.94 -0.93 -14.70
C LEU A 40 8.15 -0.93 -16.01
N VAL A 41 7.29 0.07 -16.19
CA VAL A 41 6.41 0.15 -17.36
C VAL A 41 6.74 1.39 -18.20
N PRO A 42 7.10 1.24 -19.49
CA PRO A 42 7.34 2.39 -20.36
C PRO A 42 6.02 3.08 -20.71
N ALA A 43 5.85 4.33 -20.30
CA ALA A 43 4.68 5.13 -20.62
C ALA A 43 4.91 6.64 -20.45
N LYS A 44 4.22 7.44 -21.25
CA LYS A 44 4.26 8.91 -21.16
C LYS A 44 3.79 9.42 -19.78
N THR A 45 2.71 8.85 -19.25
CA THR A 45 2.10 9.26 -17.97
C THR A 45 1.99 8.07 -17.00
N PRO A 46 2.01 8.31 -15.68
CA PRO A 46 1.81 7.26 -14.67
C PRO A 46 0.48 6.52 -14.83
N ASP A 47 -0.60 7.26 -15.12
CA ASP A 47 -1.93 6.70 -15.37
C ASP A 47 -1.93 5.67 -16.51
N ARG A 48 -1.31 6.01 -17.65
CA ARG A 48 -1.17 5.07 -18.78
C ARG A 48 -0.32 3.85 -18.43
N ALA A 49 0.70 4.03 -17.58
CA ALA A 49 1.51 2.93 -17.09
C ALA A 49 0.66 1.96 -16.26
N ALA A 50 -0.09 2.48 -15.29
CA ALA A 50 -0.96 1.71 -14.41
C ALA A 50 -2.07 0.99 -15.18
N HIS A 51 -2.76 1.67 -16.10
CA HIS A 51 -3.77 1.03 -16.95
C HIS A 51 -3.20 -0.05 -17.86
N ARG A 52 -2.02 0.17 -18.44
CA ARG A 52 -1.33 -0.85 -19.25
C ARG A 52 -0.98 -2.07 -18.40
N LEU A 53 -0.46 -1.86 -17.20
CA LEU A 53 -0.11 -2.92 -16.26
C LEU A 53 -1.35 -3.71 -15.86
N ARG A 54 -2.41 -3.04 -15.39
CA ARG A 54 -3.67 -3.69 -15.00
C ARG A 54 -4.25 -4.51 -16.14
N ARG A 55 -4.31 -3.98 -17.37
CA ARG A 55 -4.83 -4.75 -18.52
C ARG A 55 -4.03 -6.01 -18.83
N ARG A 56 -2.72 -6.02 -18.58
CA ARG A 56 -1.86 -7.20 -18.83
C ARG A 56 -2.02 -8.27 -17.75
N LEU A 57 -2.34 -7.87 -16.53
CA LEU A 57 -2.29 -8.74 -15.36
C LEU A 57 -3.66 -9.06 -14.74
N LYS A 58 -4.73 -8.31 -15.08
CA LYS A 58 -6.05 -8.40 -14.43
C LYS A 58 -6.66 -9.80 -14.41
N ASP A 59 -6.46 -10.59 -15.45
CA ASP A 59 -7.08 -11.91 -15.59
C ASP A 59 -6.16 -13.03 -15.09
N ARG A 60 -5.00 -12.67 -14.50
CA ARG A 60 -3.94 -13.62 -14.13
C ARG A 60 -3.47 -13.47 -12.69
N LEU A 61 -3.55 -12.27 -12.16
CA LEU A 61 -3.11 -11.96 -10.81
C LEU A 61 -4.28 -11.43 -9.99
N PRO A 62 -4.31 -11.74 -8.69
CA PRO A 62 -5.33 -11.25 -7.76
C PRO A 62 -5.03 -9.80 -7.36
N LEU A 63 -5.05 -8.90 -8.34
CA LEU A 63 -4.67 -7.48 -8.20
C LEU A 63 -5.63 -6.75 -7.25
N ASP A 64 -5.07 -6.15 -6.22
CA ASP A 64 -5.79 -5.20 -5.36
C ASP A 64 -5.57 -3.78 -5.90
N VAL A 65 -4.41 -3.21 -5.59
CA VAL A 65 -4.01 -1.83 -5.91
C VAL A 65 -2.76 -1.81 -6.77
N ILE A 66 -2.70 -0.89 -7.73
CA ILE A 66 -1.46 -0.51 -8.39
C ILE A 66 -1.15 0.93 -8.01
N THR A 67 0.06 1.18 -7.51
CA THR A 67 0.51 2.52 -7.13
C THR A 67 1.80 2.91 -7.84
N THR A 68 2.01 4.21 -8.03
CA THR A 68 3.36 4.70 -8.33
C THR A 68 4.26 4.49 -7.14
N HIS A 69 5.46 3.95 -7.37
CA HIS A 69 6.42 3.72 -6.29
C HIS A 69 7.00 5.04 -5.76
N TYR A 70 7.25 6.00 -6.65
CA TYR A 70 7.72 7.33 -6.27
C TYR A 70 6.57 8.34 -6.35
N PRO A 71 6.49 9.26 -5.37
CA PRO A 71 5.55 10.38 -5.45
C PRO A 71 5.92 11.33 -6.59
N ASP A 72 4.93 12.09 -7.04
CA ASP A 72 5.13 13.20 -7.96
C ASP A 72 5.71 14.44 -7.26
N ALA A 73 5.88 15.53 -8.00
CA ALA A 73 6.43 16.79 -7.49
C ALA A 73 5.59 17.42 -6.36
N SER A 74 4.33 17.01 -6.20
CA SER A 74 3.45 17.45 -5.12
C SER A 74 3.43 16.48 -3.93
N GLY A 75 4.26 15.44 -3.94
CA GLY A 75 4.27 14.41 -2.91
C GLY A 75 3.16 13.37 -3.07
N GLN A 76 2.42 13.37 -4.18
CA GLN A 76 1.27 12.49 -4.37
C GLN A 76 1.66 11.21 -5.11
N VAL A 77 1.03 10.10 -4.71
CA VAL A 77 1.10 8.83 -5.45
C VAL A 77 -0.18 8.59 -6.21
N LEU A 78 -0.08 8.02 -7.41
CA LEU A 78 -1.25 7.61 -8.17
C LEU A 78 -1.73 6.25 -7.65
N LEU A 79 -3.02 6.15 -7.32
CA LEU A 79 -3.68 4.91 -6.96
C LEU A 79 -4.61 4.44 -8.09
N ASN A 80 -4.36 3.24 -8.60
CA ASN A 80 -5.20 2.58 -9.58
C ASN A 80 -5.87 1.36 -8.93
N LEU A 81 -7.14 1.54 -8.54
CA LEU A 81 -7.93 0.60 -7.75
C LEU A 81 -9.01 -0.06 -8.62
N ALA A 82 -9.47 -1.25 -8.25
CA ALA A 82 -10.72 -1.81 -8.73
C ALA A 82 -11.77 -1.76 -7.62
N LEU A 83 -12.80 -0.93 -7.79
CA LEU A 83 -13.91 -0.87 -6.83
C LEU A 83 -14.95 -1.94 -7.16
N PRO A 84 -15.51 -2.64 -6.15
CA PRO A 84 -16.70 -3.45 -6.34
C PRO A 84 -17.84 -2.63 -6.99
N PRO A 85 -18.71 -3.24 -7.82
CA PRO A 85 -19.76 -2.51 -8.54
C PRO A 85 -20.65 -1.64 -7.64
N ALA A 86 -21.02 -2.15 -6.45
CA ALA A 86 -21.82 -1.42 -5.48
C ALA A 86 -21.08 -0.17 -4.94
N ALA A 87 -19.79 -0.30 -4.60
CA ALA A 87 -18.98 0.82 -4.13
C ALA A 87 -18.76 1.87 -5.23
N HIS A 88 -18.54 1.41 -6.48
CA HIS A 88 -18.44 2.30 -7.63
C HIS A 88 -19.74 3.07 -7.86
N ALA A 89 -20.90 2.40 -7.83
CA ALA A 89 -22.20 3.04 -7.98
C ALA A 89 -22.50 4.06 -6.86
N ALA A 90 -22.19 3.72 -5.61
CA ALA A 90 -22.35 4.63 -4.47
C ALA A 90 -21.46 5.88 -4.60
N LEU A 91 -20.21 5.71 -5.03
CA LEU A 91 -19.27 6.81 -5.28
C LEU A 91 -19.78 7.71 -6.41
N ARG A 92 -20.25 7.13 -7.53
CA ARG A 92 -20.81 7.88 -8.67
C ARG A 92 -22.07 8.66 -8.28
N THR A 93 -22.97 8.05 -7.52
CA THR A 93 -24.20 8.70 -7.04
C THR A 93 -23.87 9.89 -6.13
N THR A 94 -22.90 9.71 -5.23
CA THR A 94 -22.47 10.79 -4.32
C THR A 94 -21.76 11.92 -5.07
N ALA A 95 -20.92 11.58 -6.05
CA ALA A 95 -20.29 12.55 -6.95
C ALA A 95 -21.32 13.41 -7.68
N LEU A 96 -22.35 12.78 -8.27
CA LEU A 96 -23.44 13.49 -8.95
C LEU A 96 -24.19 14.43 -8.00
N ARG A 97 -24.59 13.93 -6.82
CA ARG A 97 -25.35 14.71 -5.83
C ARG A 97 -24.57 15.91 -5.27
N THR A 98 -23.25 15.78 -5.17
CA THR A 98 -22.39 16.82 -4.56
C THR A 98 -21.71 17.72 -5.60
N GLY A 99 -21.89 17.47 -6.90
CA GLY A 99 -21.19 18.18 -7.97
C GLY A 99 -19.67 17.96 -7.99
N GLN A 100 -19.17 16.97 -7.25
CA GLN A 100 -17.74 16.69 -7.12
C GLN A 100 -17.31 15.56 -8.06
N LYS A 101 -16.03 15.54 -8.41
CA LYS A 101 -15.43 14.42 -9.13
C LYS A 101 -15.31 13.20 -8.20
N PRO A 102 -15.64 11.97 -8.68
CA PRO A 102 -15.49 10.73 -7.89
C PRO A 102 -14.09 10.57 -7.28
N GLU A 103 -13.05 10.94 -8.03
CA GLU A 103 -11.65 10.84 -7.62
C GLU A 103 -11.37 11.72 -6.39
N ARG A 104 -11.93 12.93 -6.35
CA ARG A 104 -11.76 13.86 -5.22
C ARG A 104 -12.50 13.40 -3.97
N LEU A 105 -13.67 12.78 -4.15
CA LEU A 105 -14.40 12.18 -3.03
C LEU A 105 -13.61 11.00 -2.43
N LEU A 106 -13.07 10.14 -3.29
CA LEU A 106 -12.28 9.00 -2.88
C LEU A 106 -10.98 9.43 -2.20
N GLU A 107 -10.26 10.40 -2.77
CA GLU A 107 -9.05 10.98 -2.18
C GLU A 107 -9.32 11.48 -0.76
N ARG A 108 -10.39 12.26 -0.56
CA ARG A 108 -10.79 12.75 0.77
C ARG A 108 -11.14 11.62 1.73
N ALA A 109 -11.86 10.60 1.25
CA ALA A 109 -12.21 9.45 2.07
C ALA A 109 -10.97 8.66 2.51
N VAL A 110 -10.00 8.46 1.63
CA VAL A 110 -8.73 7.79 1.94
C VAL A 110 -7.92 8.61 2.94
N HIS A 111 -7.78 9.93 2.73
CA HIS A 111 -7.07 10.78 3.69
C HIS A 111 -7.72 10.78 5.07
N ARG A 112 -9.06 10.83 5.14
CA ARG A 112 -9.78 10.73 6.40
C ARG A 112 -9.53 9.39 7.08
N ALA A 113 -9.68 8.28 6.37
CA ALA A 113 -9.46 6.95 6.92
C ALA A 113 -8.01 6.77 7.42
N LEU A 114 -7.03 7.35 6.72
CA LEU A 114 -5.63 7.31 7.15
C LEU A 114 -5.38 8.13 8.42
N ALA A 115 -5.99 9.31 8.52
CA ALA A 115 -5.92 10.14 9.73
C ALA A 115 -6.56 9.43 10.92
N GLU A 116 -7.77 8.89 10.73
CA GLU A 116 -8.48 8.11 11.74
C GLU A 116 -7.64 6.90 12.17
N HIS A 117 -7.05 6.15 11.24
CA HIS A 117 -6.21 5.01 11.57
C HIS A 117 -4.98 5.41 12.41
N THR A 118 -4.29 6.49 12.02
CA THR A 118 -3.15 7.02 12.77
C THR A 118 -3.55 7.39 14.21
N ASP A 119 -4.67 8.09 14.38
CA ASP A 119 -5.18 8.47 15.69
C ASP A 119 -5.52 7.24 16.56
N HIS A 120 -6.10 6.20 15.95
CA HIS A 120 -6.41 4.95 16.65
C HIS A 120 -5.13 4.22 17.11
N GLU A 121 -4.11 4.14 16.26
CA GLU A 121 -2.85 3.50 16.63
C GLU A 121 -2.11 4.28 17.72
N VAL A 122 -2.11 5.62 17.68
CA VAL A 122 -1.55 6.45 18.76
C VAL A 122 -2.28 6.16 20.09
N LYS A 123 -3.62 6.19 20.09
CA LYS A 123 -4.41 5.90 21.30
C LYS A 123 -4.18 4.49 21.83
N ARG A 124 -4.05 3.51 20.94
CA ARG A 124 -3.75 2.12 21.29
C ARG A 124 -2.37 2.01 21.95
N LEU A 125 -1.34 2.63 21.35
CA LEU A 125 0.01 2.63 21.91
C LEU A 125 0.07 3.35 23.26
N GLU A 126 -0.61 4.48 23.41
CA GLU A 126 -0.73 5.17 24.69
C GLU A 126 -1.38 4.29 25.76
N HIS A 127 -2.43 3.55 25.38
CA HIS A 127 -3.11 2.64 26.29
C HIS A 127 -2.18 1.51 26.75
N GLU A 128 -1.47 0.85 25.84
CA GLU A 128 -0.51 -0.20 26.19
C GLU A 128 0.65 0.34 27.04
N LEU A 129 1.15 1.54 26.73
CA LEU A 129 2.19 2.18 27.52
C LEU A 129 1.71 2.49 28.95
N ARG A 130 0.48 3.00 29.11
CA ARG A 130 -0.11 3.23 30.45
C ARG A 130 -0.27 1.93 31.23
N ARG A 131 -0.67 0.84 30.57
CA ARG A 131 -0.76 -0.49 31.20
C ARG A 131 0.60 -1.01 31.65
N LEU A 132 1.65 -0.82 30.84
CA LEU A 132 3.01 -1.18 31.22
C LEU A 132 3.51 -0.36 32.42
N LEU A 133 3.28 0.95 32.41
CA LEU A 133 3.70 1.85 33.47
C LEU A 133 2.92 1.66 34.79
N ALA A 134 1.73 1.05 34.75
CA ALA A 134 1.03 0.64 35.97
C ALA A 134 1.77 -0.45 36.77
N HIS A 135 2.65 -1.21 36.10
CA HIS A 135 3.37 -2.34 36.69
C HIS A 135 4.90 -2.21 36.56
N THR A 136 5.41 -1.07 36.11
CA THR A 136 6.83 -0.83 35.89
C THR A 136 7.17 0.65 35.98
N THR A 137 8.38 0.96 36.41
CA THR A 137 8.87 2.35 36.44
C THR A 137 9.36 2.78 35.05
N PRO A 138 9.25 4.08 34.68
CA PRO A 138 9.79 4.58 33.42
C PRO A 138 11.25 4.22 33.18
N ALA A 139 12.09 4.28 34.22
CA ALA A 139 13.51 3.92 34.12
C ALA A 139 13.71 2.44 33.76
N ARG A 140 12.92 1.52 34.32
CA ARG A 140 13.01 0.08 34.04
C ARG A 140 12.48 -0.24 32.64
N LEU A 141 11.44 0.46 32.18
CA LEU A 141 10.95 0.35 30.81
C LEU A 141 11.99 0.83 29.80
N LEU A 142 12.62 1.98 30.04
CA LEU A 142 13.69 2.51 29.18
C LEU A 142 14.89 1.56 29.11
N ALA A 143 15.32 1.00 30.24
CA ALA A 143 16.38 0.00 30.26
C ALA A 143 16.01 -1.27 29.46
N ALA A 144 14.77 -1.76 29.60
CA ALA A 144 14.29 -2.92 28.85
C ALA A 144 14.21 -2.65 27.33
N MET A 145 13.74 -1.46 26.93
CA MET A 145 13.74 -1.05 25.52
C MET A 145 15.16 -0.96 24.97
N GLY A 146 16.10 -0.36 25.71
CA GLY A 146 17.51 -0.31 25.33
C GLY A 146 18.10 -1.70 25.10
N HIS A 147 17.80 -2.67 25.98
CA HIS A 147 18.21 -4.06 25.81
C HIS A 147 17.52 -4.77 24.63
N ALA A 148 16.25 -4.49 24.36
CA ALA A 148 15.53 -5.09 23.23
C ALA A 148 16.08 -4.60 21.89
N LEU A 149 16.27 -3.27 21.76
CA LEU A 149 16.79 -2.64 20.54
C LEU A 149 18.23 -3.01 20.23
N THR A 150 19.05 -3.29 21.25
CA THR A 150 20.44 -3.75 21.08
C THR A 150 20.56 -5.24 20.80
N ARG A 151 19.51 -6.03 21.05
CA ARG A 151 19.46 -7.47 20.77
C ARG A 151 18.81 -7.83 19.44
N THR A 152 18.22 -6.88 18.72
CA THR A 152 17.73 -7.13 17.35
C THR A 152 18.91 -7.59 16.49
N PRO A 153 18.92 -8.85 16.01
CA PRO A 153 19.95 -9.30 15.10
C PRO A 153 19.81 -8.44 13.84
N GLN A 154 20.92 -7.86 13.38
CA GLN A 154 20.96 -7.36 12.01
C GLN A 154 20.52 -8.51 11.09
N GLY A 155 19.58 -8.24 10.20
CA GLY A 155 19.16 -9.18 9.16
C GLY A 155 20.37 -9.71 8.37
N PRO A 156 20.20 -10.82 7.64
CA PRO A 156 21.32 -11.56 7.05
C PRO A 156 22.14 -10.63 6.15
N THR A 157 23.42 -10.47 6.51
CA THR A 157 24.46 -9.92 5.65
C THR A 157 24.68 -10.84 4.43
N PRO A 158 25.16 -10.28 3.30
CA PRO A 158 24.99 -10.85 1.95
C PRO A 158 25.66 -12.20 1.71
#